data_AF-A0A7X8WEN6-F1
#
_entry.id   AF-A0A7X8WEN6-F1
#
_cell.length_a   1.000
_cell.length_b   1.000
_cell.length_c   1.000
_cell.angle_alpha   90.00
_cell.angle_beta   90.00
_cell.angle_gamma   90.00
#
_symmetry.space_group_name_H-M   'P 1'
#
loop_
_entity.id
_entity.type
_entity.pdbx_description
1 polymer ?
#
loop_
_entity_poly.entity_id
_entity_poly.type
_entity_poly.pdbx_seq_one_letter_code
_entity_poly.pdbx_strand_id
1 'polypeptide(L)'
;ALIIVAADHGPYLTKNGKDLNVPAYSLGDITRYDVQDRYGTLLAIRWPEEGYETRYDIRILQDVLPAVFAYIYDDDVLFDRLRMERKTLYPYVTGGVVVEDGIVVGGADDGRPLFDRVGIRR
;
A
#
# COMPACT_ATOMS: atom_id res chain seq x y z
N ALA A 1 10.60 -22.52 1.41
CA ALA A 1 10.49 -21.73 0.17
C ALA A 1 9.88 -20.39 0.52
N LEU A 2 10.49 -19.30 0.04
CA LEU A 2 9.91 -17.97 0.13
C LEU A 2 8.80 -17.89 -0.93
N ILE A 3 7.56 -17.67 -0.50
CA ILE A 3 6.40 -17.60 -1.39
C ILE A 3 5.76 -16.23 -1.20
N ILE A 4 5.60 -15.50 -2.30
CA ILE A 4 4.97 -14.19 -2.33
C ILE A 4 3.76 -14.30 -3.24
N VAL A 5 2.58 -13.96 -2.72
CA VAL A 5 1.35 -13.79 -3.49
C VAL A 5 0.93 -12.34 -3.34
N ALA A 6 0.90 -11.62 -4.45
CA ALA A 6 0.52 -10.21 -4.50
C ALA A 6 -0.51 -9.99 -5.60
N ALA A 7 -1.55 -9.22 -5.31
CA ALA A 7 -2.35 -8.58 -6.35
C ALA A 7 -1.60 -7.33 -6.85
N ASP A 8 -1.78 -6.97 -8.10
CA ASP A 8 -1.11 -5.83 -8.73
C ASP A 8 -1.74 -4.48 -8.35
N HIS A 9 -3.06 -4.45 -8.13
CA HIS A 9 -3.81 -3.27 -7.71
C HIS A 9 -5.09 -3.60 -6.92
N GLY A 10 -5.83 -2.58 -6.46
CA GLY A 10 -7.12 -2.74 -5.77
C GLY A 10 -8.28 -3.12 -6.70
N PRO A 11 -9.45 -3.53 -6.17
CA PRO A 11 -10.48 -4.18 -6.98
C PRO A 11 -11.46 -3.22 -7.70
N TYR A 12 -11.36 -1.92 -7.46
CA TYR A 12 -12.22 -0.89 -8.07
C TYR A 12 -13.75 -1.09 -7.81
N LEU A 13 -14.15 -1.53 -6.63
CA LEU A 13 -15.55 -1.82 -6.28
C LEU A 13 -16.36 -0.57 -5.88
N THR A 14 -15.69 0.48 -5.44
CA THR A 14 -16.33 1.74 -5.04
C THR A 14 -16.60 2.63 -6.26
N LYS A 15 -17.71 3.37 -6.18
CA LYS A 15 -18.19 4.36 -7.16
C LYS A 15 -18.40 3.82 -8.59
N ASN A 16 -17.38 3.87 -9.45
CA ASN A 16 -17.51 3.80 -10.91
C ASN A 16 -16.71 2.67 -11.59
N GLY A 17 -16.02 1.80 -10.86
CA GLY A 17 -15.19 0.76 -11.48
C GLY A 17 -13.99 1.27 -12.28
N LYS A 18 -13.60 2.54 -12.11
CA LYS A 18 -12.56 3.23 -12.89
C LYS A 18 -11.80 4.25 -12.02
N ASP A 19 -10.86 4.95 -12.61
CA ASP A 19 -10.23 6.12 -11.99
C ASP A 19 -11.29 7.15 -11.57
N LEU A 20 -11.05 7.83 -10.44
CA LEU A 20 -11.98 8.82 -9.86
C LEU A 20 -11.90 10.20 -10.54
N ASN A 21 -11.05 10.34 -11.56
CA ASN A 21 -11.09 11.48 -12.47
C ASN A 21 -12.04 11.27 -13.67
N VAL A 22 -12.66 10.08 -13.85
CA VAL A 22 -13.56 9.78 -14.98
C VAL A 22 -14.85 9.05 -14.55
N PRO A 23 -15.98 9.75 -14.30
CA PRO A 23 -16.09 11.21 -14.27
C PRO A 23 -15.31 11.80 -13.10
N ALA A 24 -14.96 13.08 -13.19
CA ALA A 24 -14.28 13.76 -12.10
C ALA A 24 -15.21 13.87 -10.88
N TYR A 25 -14.91 13.11 -9.84
CA TYR A 25 -15.52 13.29 -8.52
C TYR A 25 -14.94 14.56 -7.87
N SER A 26 -15.75 15.25 -7.06
CA SER A 26 -15.19 16.33 -6.25
C SER A 26 -14.27 15.72 -5.19
N LEU A 27 -13.18 16.43 -4.83
CA LEU A 27 -12.25 15.93 -3.80
C LEU A 27 -13.01 15.58 -2.51
N GLY A 28 -13.96 16.41 -2.09
CA GLY A 28 -14.78 16.19 -0.90
C GLY A 28 -15.68 14.95 -0.95
N ASP A 29 -15.90 14.34 -2.11
CA ASP A 29 -16.66 13.08 -2.26
C ASP A 29 -15.77 11.83 -2.17
N ILE A 30 -14.45 12.01 -2.17
CA ILE A 30 -13.47 10.91 -2.17
C ILE A 30 -13.06 10.64 -0.73
N THR A 31 -13.45 9.45 -0.26
CA THR A 31 -13.16 8.95 1.08
C THR A 31 -11.91 8.07 1.06
N ARG A 32 -11.36 7.79 2.23
CA ARG A 32 -10.25 6.82 2.36
C ARG A 32 -10.60 5.42 1.84
N TYR A 33 -11.89 5.04 1.85
CA TYR A 33 -12.33 3.75 1.32
C TYR A 33 -12.24 3.70 -0.20
N ASP A 34 -12.52 4.82 -0.88
CA ASP A 34 -12.33 4.90 -2.33
C ASP A 34 -10.84 4.83 -2.69
N VAL A 35 -9.96 5.40 -1.84
CA VAL A 35 -8.50 5.30 -2.01
C VAL A 35 -7.99 3.88 -1.75
N GLN A 36 -8.45 3.22 -0.68
CA GLN A 36 -8.15 1.80 -0.40
C GLN A 36 -8.55 0.90 -1.56
N ASP A 37 -9.69 1.17 -2.18
CA ASP A 37 -10.22 0.36 -3.27
C ASP A 37 -9.45 0.49 -4.59
N ARG A 38 -8.63 1.54 -4.73
CA ARG A 38 -7.76 1.78 -5.90
C ARG A 38 -6.33 1.28 -5.66
N TYR A 39 -5.74 1.66 -4.53
CA TYR A 39 -4.33 1.36 -4.22
C TYR A 39 -4.13 0.20 -3.24
N GLY A 40 -5.12 -0.10 -2.39
CA GLY A 40 -5.06 -1.20 -1.46
C GLY A 40 -5.05 -2.52 -2.21
N THR A 41 -4.05 -3.35 -1.95
CA THR A 41 -3.85 -4.62 -2.64
C THR A 41 -3.61 -5.75 -1.64
N LEU A 42 -3.90 -6.98 -2.08
CA LEU A 42 -3.61 -8.18 -1.31
C LEU A 42 -2.11 -8.48 -1.38
N LEU A 43 -1.51 -8.75 -0.22
CA LEU A 43 -0.17 -9.29 -0.09
C LEU A 43 -0.16 -10.41 0.96
N ALA A 44 0.35 -11.57 0.58
CA ALA A 44 0.65 -12.67 1.48
C ALA A 44 2.08 -13.15 1.24
N ILE A 45 2.85 -13.25 2.32
CA ILE A 45 4.23 -13.73 2.27
C ILE A 45 4.37 -14.90 3.22
N ARG A 46 4.84 -16.02 2.70
CA ARG A 46 5.33 -17.14 3.50
C ARG A 46 6.85 -17.07 3.51
N TRP A 47 7.42 -16.75 4.66
CA TRP A 47 8.85 -16.86 4.90
C TRP A 47 9.26 -18.32 5.16
N PRO A 48 10.47 -18.74 4.75
CA PRO A 48 10.99 -20.07 5.10
C PRO A 48 11.23 -20.28 6.59
N GLU A 49 11.59 -19.20 7.29
CA GLU A 49 11.99 -19.18 8.69
C GLU A 49 11.00 -18.37 9.54
N GLU A 50 10.80 -18.79 10.78
CA GLU A 50 9.97 -18.08 11.75
C GLU A 50 10.62 -16.75 12.18
N GLY A 51 9.80 -15.76 12.53
CA GLY A 51 10.24 -14.45 13.00
C GLY A 51 10.40 -13.41 11.88
N TYR A 52 10.48 -13.84 10.62
CA TYR A 52 10.57 -12.93 9.48
C TYR A 52 9.25 -12.26 9.12
N GLU A 53 8.12 -12.81 9.57
CA GLU A 53 6.81 -12.25 9.29
C GLU A 53 6.71 -10.79 9.77
N THR A 54 7.27 -10.46 10.93
CA THR A 54 7.22 -9.11 11.52
C THR A 54 8.53 -8.33 11.44
N ARG A 55 9.58 -8.90 10.83
CA ARG A 55 10.93 -8.31 10.84
C ARG A 55 11.02 -7.01 10.04
N TYR A 56 10.29 -6.91 8.93
CA TYR A 56 10.32 -5.77 8.03
C TYR A 56 8.95 -5.08 7.99
N ASP A 57 8.95 -3.74 8.10
CA ASP A 57 7.74 -2.92 8.01
C ASP A 57 7.30 -2.76 6.55
N ILE A 58 6.81 -3.84 5.93
CA ILE A 58 6.30 -3.81 4.55
C ILE A 58 4.94 -3.12 4.53
N ARG A 59 4.85 -1.95 3.85
CA ARG A 59 3.60 -1.18 3.74
C ARG A 59 3.11 -0.99 2.31
N ILE A 60 4.02 -0.99 1.34
CA ILE A 60 3.71 -0.94 -0.09
C ILE A 60 4.34 -2.13 -0.80
N LEU A 61 3.84 -2.51 -1.98
CA LEU A 61 4.39 -3.64 -2.74
C LEU A 61 5.88 -3.45 -3.06
N GLN A 62 6.33 -2.21 -3.23
CA GLN A 62 7.72 -1.87 -3.51
C GLN A 62 8.65 -2.20 -2.34
N ASP A 63 8.16 -2.34 -1.11
CA ASP A 63 8.95 -2.75 0.06
C ASP A 63 9.30 -4.26 0.02
N VAL A 64 8.60 -5.05 -0.81
CA VAL A 64 8.79 -6.51 -0.86
C VAL A 64 10.18 -6.88 -1.36
N LEU A 65 10.68 -6.28 -2.43
CA LEU A 65 12.02 -6.60 -2.95
C LEU A 65 13.15 -6.21 -1.99
N PRO A 66 13.16 -5.00 -1.37
CA PRO A 66 14.06 -4.68 -0.27
C PRO A 66 14.06 -5.72 0.86
N ALA A 67 12.87 -6.18 1.29
CA ALA A 67 12.76 -7.19 2.35
C ALA A 67 13.31 -8.56 1.91
N VAL A 68 13.05 -8.95 0.66
CA VAL A 68 13.59 -10.19 0.07
C VAL A 68 15.11 -10.12 -0.04
N PHE A 69 15.68 -8.99 -0.46
CA PHE A 69 17.13 -8.84 -0.54
C PHE A 69 17.78 -8.84 0.83
N ALA A 70 17.20 -8.12 1.80
CA ALA A 70 17.66 -8.17 3.18
C ALA A 70 17.67 -9.61 3.72
N TYR A 71 16.62 -10.39 3.43
CA TYR A 71 16.55 -11.82 3.78
C TYR A 71 17.62 -12.69 3.08
N ILE A 72 17.74 -12.61 1.75
CA ILE A 72 18.64 -13.51 0.98
C ILE A 72 20.11 -13.22 1.26
N TYR A 73 20.46 -11.96 1.54
CA TYR A 73 21.82 -11.54 1.84
C TYR A 73 22.15 -11.52 3.34
N ASP A 74 21.16 -11.80 4.22
CA ASP A 74 21.30 -11.70 5.68
C ASP A 74 21.84 -10.33 6.12
N ASP A 75 21.28 -9.25 5.54
CA ASP A 75 21.67 -7.86 5.81
C ASP A 75 20.44 -6.96 5.89
N ASP A 76 19.95 -6.74 7.12
CA ASP A 76 18.77 -5.89 7.40
C ASP A 76 18.95 -4.44 6.93
N VAL A 77 20.18 -3.95 6.80
CA VAL A 77 20.45 -2.56 6.37
C VAL A 77 19.98 -2.36 4.92
N LEU A 78 19.92 -3.42 4.12
CA LEU A 78 19.42 -3.36 2.75
C LEU A 78 17.94 -2.96 2.68
N PHE A 79 17.12 -3.33 3.67
CA PHE A 79 15.71 -2.95 3.67
C PHE A 79 15.56 -1.42 3.68
N ASP A 80 16.23 -0.75 4.63
CA ASP A 80 16.14 0.70 4.79
C ASP A 80 16.83 1.48 3.67
N ARG A 81 17.90 0.92 3.08
CA ARG A 81 18.61 1.57 1.97
C ARG A 81 17.86 1.50 0.66
N LEU A 82 17.09 0.43 0.43
CA LEU A 82 16.44 0.16 -0.85
C LEU A 82 14.94 0.49 -0.86
N ARG A 83 14.32 0.68 0.30
CA ARG A 83 12.89 1.03 0.37
C ARG A 83 12.58 2.33 -0.37
N MET A 84 11.42 2.36 -1.00
CA MET A 84 10.92 3.54 -1.70
C MET A 84 10.20 4.48 -0.73
N GLU A 85 10.04 5.73 -1.14
CA GLU A 85 9.15 6.66 -0.46
C GLU A 85 7.71 6.11 -0.50
N ARG A 86 7.04 6.11 0.64
CA ARG A 86 5.67 5.58 0.78
C ARG A 86 4.65 6.64 0.41
N LYS A 87 4.66 7.01 -0.86
CA LYS A 87 3.75 8.00 -1.44
C LYS A 87 3.05 7.41 -2.66
N THR A 88 1.72 7.54 -2.70
CA THR A 88 0.96 7.10 -3.86
C THR A 88 1.35 7.91 -5.10
N LEU A 89 1.57 7.21 -6.19
CA LEU A 89 1.80 7.79 -7.52
C LEU A 89 0.49 7.86 -8.29
N TYR A 90 0.44 8.69 -9.33
CA TYR A 90 -0.72 8.80 -10.24
C TYR A 90 -2.00 9.30 -9.54
N PRO A 91 -1.99 10.50 -8.93
CA PRO A 91 -3.12 11.01 -8.14
C PRO A 91 -4.45 11.08 -8.92
N TYR A 92 -4.41 11.03 -10.25
CA TYR A 92 -5.61 10.98 -11.08
C TYR A 92 -6.47 9.72 -10.83
N VAL A 93 -5.87 8.59 -10.43
CA VAL A 93 -6.57 7.34 -10.11
C VAL A 93 -7.58 7.55 -8.97
N THR A 94 -7.21 8.41 -8.02
CA THR A 94 -7.99 8.77 -6.83
C THR A 94 -8.46 10.23 -6.86
N GLY A 95 -8.61 10.82 -8.05
CA GLY A 95 -9.19 12.16 -8.23
C GLY A 95 -8.43 13.30 -7.54
N GLY A 96 -7.16 13.08 -7.19
CA GLY A 96 -6.28 14.04 -6.51
C GLY A 96 -5.95 13.69 -5.06
N VAL A 97 -6.62 12.73 -4.44
CA VAL A 97 -6.33 12.30 -3.05
C VAL A 97 -5.11 11.38 -3.05
N VAL A 98 -4.11 11.67 -2.23
CA VAL A 98 -2.90 10.84 -2.13
C VAL A 98 -2.74 10.24 -0.74
N VAL A 99 -1.83 9.29 -0.60
CA VAL A 99 -1.44 8.72 0.69
C VAL A 99 0.06 8.89 0.86
N GLU A 100 0.47 9.43 1.99
CA GLU A 100 1.86 9.64 2.40
C GLU A 100 2.09 8.96 3.75
N ASP A 101 3.02 8.00 3.80
CA ASP A 101 3.35 7.19 4.99
C ASP A 101 2.12 6.54 5.69
N GLY A 102 1.10 6.23 4.90
CA GLY A 102 -0.15 5.62 5.37
C GLY A 102 -1.22 6.62 5.82
N ILE A 103 -0.97 7.93 5.68
CA ILE A 103 -1.91 9.00 5.99
C ILE A 103 -2.51 9.57 4.70
N VAL A 104 -3.83 9.73 4.68
CA VAL A 104 -4.55 10.34 3.56
C VAL A 104 -4.29 11.84 3.53
N VAL A 105 -3.99 12.36 2.34
CA VAL A 105 -3.79 13.80 2.08
C VAL A 105 -4.79 14.26 1.02
N GLY A 106 -5.66 15.18 1.42
CA GLY A 106 -6.83 15.65 0.67
C GLY A 106 -8.07 14.77 0.87
N GLY A 107 -9.15 15.17 0.21
CA GLY A 107 -10.42 14.43 0.23
C GLY A 107 -11.23 14.58 1.52
N ALA A 108 -12.22 13.71 1.70
CA ALA A 108 -13.15 13.75 2.83
C ALA A 108 -12.52 13.30 4.16
N ASP A 109 -11.48 12.49 4.09
CA ASP A 109 -10.80 11.88 5.24
C ASP A 109 -9.36 12.41 5.40
N ASP A 110 -9.10 13.65 4.99
CA ASP A 110 -7.79 14.29 5.10
C ASP A 110 -7.20 14.18 6.52
N GLY A 111 -5.91 13.85 6.60
CA GLY A 111 -5.17 13.66 7.86
C GLY A 111 -5.49 12.35 8.60
N ARG A 112 -6.38 11.49 8.08
CA ARG A 112 -6.70 10.20 8.70
C ARG A 112 -5.82 9.06 8.16
N PRO A 113 -5.60 8.00 8.95
CA PRO A 113 -4.96 6.79 8.45
C PRO A 113 -5.77 6.14 7.32
N LEU A 114 -5.07 5.66 6.29
CA LEU A 114 -5.68 4.91 5.20
C LEU A 114 -6.37 3.65 5.74
N PHE A 115 -5.70 2.89 6.62
CA PHE A 115 -6.26 1.72 7.29
C PHE A 115 -6.35 1.92 8.82
N ASP A 116 -7.44 1.47 9.44
CA ASP A 116 -7.62 1.53 10.89
C ASP A 116 -6.67 0.61 11.67
N ARG A 117 -6.13 -0.41 10.99
CA ARG A 117 -5.13 -1.34 11.53
C ARG A 117 -4.02 -1.50 10.51
N VAL A 118 -2.79 -1.29 10.97
CA VAL A 118 -1.58 -1.51 10.19
C VAL A 118 -0.89 -2.75 10.77
N GLY A 119 -0.50 -3.69 9.91
CA GLY A 119 0.23 -4.89 10.30
C GLY A 119 -0.40 -6.19 9.82
N ILE A 120 0.21 -7.30 10.27
CA ILE A 120 -0.11 -8.65 9.81
C ILE A 120 -1.39 -9.13 10.50
N ARG A 121 -2.34 -9.66 9.72
CA ARG A 121 -3.45 -10.42 10.30
C ARG A 121 -2.94 -11.78 10.77
N ARG A 122 -3.05 -12.05 12.07
CA ARG A 122 -2.82 -13.36 12.68
C ARG A 122 -4.05 -14.25 12.58
#